data_AF-Q469W4-F1
#
_entry.id   AF-Q469W4-F1
#
_cell.length_a   1.000
_cell.length_b   1.000
_cell.length_c   1.000
_cell.angle_alpha   90.00
_cell.angle_beta   90.00
_cell.angle_gamma   90.00
#
_symmetry.space_group_name_H-M   'P 1'
#
loop_
_entity.id
_entity.type
_entity.pdbx_description
1 polymer ?
#
loop_
_entity_poly.entity_id
_entity_poly.type
_entity_poly.pdbx_seq_one_letter_code
_entity_poly.pdbx_strand_id
1 'polypeptide(L)'
;MIIKKKFGISAIFATILLTSILSASIASAQGNETTQENMNMELTFGPETLDKLKNDPHCVAAYGSIPAFTTSEERYQWIDTLGNILDNLYNANFMQDQENLKYFDPFGPIKTSGVSFDGVIEISINNSSKVDMPLLDEFYQLIDTKASSIGVKEVPVVFMREDNLPLDDLEPLSSTENDENSVNDSISNINDSNENKSSKVNSTPGFELLGSLVCLYGGWKLRKK
;
A
#
# COMPACT_ATOMS: atom_id res chain seq x y z
N MET A 1 21.56 -21.75 74.29
CA MET A 1 22.26 -21.69 72.99
C MET A 1 21.58 -20.62 72.15
N ILE A 2 22.34 -19.56 71.88
CA ILE A 2 21.93 -18.31 71.22
C ILE A 2 22.33 -18.43 69.76
N ILE A 3 21.44 -18.13 68.80
CA ILE A 3 21.85 -17.39 67.58
C ILE A 3 20.71 -16.43 67.21
N LYS A 4 21.03 -15.14 67.34
CA LYS A 4 20.26 -14.00 66.82
C LYS A 4 20.52 -13.92 65.31
N LYS A 5 19.48 -13.92 64.47
CA LYS A 5 19.61 -13.51 63.06
C LYS A 5 19.66 -11.99 62.99
N LYS A 6 20.85 -11.46 62.68
CA LYS A 6 21.03 -10.13 62.09
C LYS A 6 21.30 -10.35 60.61
N PHE A 7 20.49 -9.77 59.73
CA PHE A 7 20.87 -9.58 58.34
C PHE A 7 20.85 -8.09 58.04
N GLY A 8 22.00 -7.60 57.61
CA GLY A 8 22.34 -6.20 57.51
C GLY A 8 21.70 -5.51 56.31
N ILE A 9 21.43 -4.23 56.52
CA ILE A 9 21.17 -3.22 55.49
C ILE A 9 22.47 -3.06 54.70
N SER A 10 22.48 -3.41 53.43
CA SER A 10 23.47 -2.92 52.48
C SER A 10 23.02 -3.19 51.05
N ALA A 11 23.35 -2.26 50.17
CA ALA A 11 23.26 -2.30 48.71
C ALA A 11 21.87 -2.01 48.10
N ILE A 12 21.68 -1.12 47.12
CA ILE A 12 22.52 -0.19 46.34
C ILE A 12 21.51 0.86 45.81
N PHE A 13 21.77 2.16 46.00
CA PHE A 13 21.09 3.19 45.22
C PHE A 13 21.65 3.10 43.79
N ALA A 14 20.89 2.51 42.87
CA ALA A 14 21.18 2.57 41.46
C ALA A 14 20.88 4.00 40.99
N THR A 15 21.94 4.80 40.87
CA THR A 15 21.94 6.13 40.26
C THR A 15 21.42 6.03 38.82
N ILE A 16 20.26 6.62 38.57
CA ILE A 16 19.74 6.84 37.21
C ILE A 16 20.68 7.85 36.55
N LEU A 17 21.49 7.37 35.62
CA LEU A 17 22.38 8.17 34.80
C LEU A 17 21.53 8.80 33.69
N LEU A 18 20.91 9.95 33.99
CA LEU A 18 20.22 10.79 33.00
C LEU A 18 21.29 11.45 32.12
N THR A 19 21.69 10.77 31.04
CA THR A 19 22.40 11.45 29.96
C THR A 19 21.39 12.28 29.18
N SER A 20 21.27 13.54 29.56
CA SER A 20 20.77 14.59 28.67
C SER A 20 21.66 14.60 27.43
N ILE A 21 21.15 14.03 26.34
CA ILE A 21 21.72 14.22 25.01
C ILE A 21 21.49 15.70 24.70
N LEU A 22 22.57 16.48 24.81
CA LEU A 22 22.64 17.80 24.24
C LEU A 22 22.67 17.59 22.72
N SER A 23 21.49 17.62 22.10
CA SER A 23 21.38 17.70 20.64
C SER A 23 22.04 19.00 20.20
N ALA A 24 23.31 18.92 19.81
CA ALA A 24 23.96 19.97 19.07
C ALA A 24 23.33 19.99 17.68
N SER A 25 22.24 20.74 17.54
CA SER A 25 21.77 21.16 16.23
C SER A 25 22.88 22.02 15.63
N ILE A 26 23.64 21.45 14.70
CA ILE A 26 24.47 22.23 13.79
C ILE A 26 23.49 23.07 12.98
N ALA A 27 23.49 24.38 13.24
CA ALA A 27 22.81 25.35 12.42
C ALA A 27 23.45 25.34 11.03
N SER A 28 22.79 24.67 10.08
CA SER A 28 22.93 24.96 8.66
C SER A 28 21.73 25.82 8.27
N ALA A 29 22.03 27.07 7.94
CA ALA A 29 21.03 28.03 7.52
C ALA A 29 20.55 27.70 6.09
N GLN A 30 19.33 27.21 5.97
CA GLN A 30 18.42 27.59 4.89
C GLN A 30 16.99 27.29 5.37
N GLY A 31 16.25 28.35 5.69
CA GLY A 31 14.87 28.24 6.14
C GLY A 31 13.97 27.76 5.01
N ASN A 32 13.54 26.51 5.10
CA ASN A 32 12.24 26.06 4.64
C ASN A 32 11.72 25.04 5.66
N GLU A 33 11.13 25.55 6.75
CA GLU A 33 10.15 24.76 7.51
C GLU A 33 8.97 24.49 6.58
N THR A 34 9.10 23.47 5.74
CA THR A 34 7.94 22.80 5.16
C THR A 34 7.22 22.24 6.37
N THR A 35 6.18 22.94 6.82
CA THR A 35 5.20 22.34 7.71
C THR A 35 4.65 21.18 6.90
N GLN A 36 5.14 19.97 7.19
CA GLN A 36 4.57 18.76 6.64
C GLN A 36 3.21 18.67 7.31
N GLU A 37 2.23 19.36 6.75
CA GLU A 37 0.83 19.12 7.06
C GLU A 37 0.64 17.64 6.77
N ASN A 38 0.57 16.83 7.82
CA ASN A 38 0.07 15.47 7.71
C ASN A 38 -1.37 15.63 7.18
N MET A 39 -1.54 15.58 5.87
CA MET A 39 -2.84 15.50 5.22
C MET A 39 -3.41 14.11 5.51
N ASN A 40 -3.75 13.85 6.76
CA ASN A 40 -4.58 12.71 7.12
C ASN A 40 -5.97 13.02 6.57
N MET A 41 -6.27 12.48 5.39
CA MET A 41 -7.59 12.56 4.80
C MET A 41 -8.60 11.99 5.80
N GLU A 42 -9.68 12.71 6.09
CA GLU A 42 -10.71 12.19 6.98
C GLU A 42 -11.54 11.15 6.22
N LEU A 43 -11.45 9.89 6.66
CA LEU A 43 -12.28 8.80 6.14
C LEU A 43 -13.62 8.80 6.87
N THR A 44 -14.71 8.81 6.11
CA THR A 44 -16.07 8.99 6.64
C THR A 44 -17.02 7.82 6.34
N PHE A 45 -16.52 6.74 5.72
CA PHE A 45 -17.34 5.58 5.40
C PHE A 45 -17.85 4.82 6.63
N GLY A 46 -18.96 4.11 6.43
CA GLY A 46 -19.62 3.31 7.46
C GLY A 46 -20.51 2.23 6.85
N PRO A 47 -21.33 1.56 7.67
CA PRO A 47 -22.22 0.48 7.23
C PRO A 47 -23.14 0.86 6.06
N GLU A 48 -23.52 2.13 5.96
CA GLU A 48 -24.39 2.64 4.89
C GLU A 48 -23.69 2.86 3.54
N THR A 49 -22.34 2.88 3.52
CA THR A 49 -21.59 3.21 2.30
C THR A 49 -21.80 2.17 1.21
N LEU A 50 -21.82 0.88 1.55
CA LEU A 50 -22.04 -0.19 0.57
C LEU A 50 -23.44 -0.10 -0.06
N ASP A 51 -24.44 0.30 0.70
CA ASP A 51 -25.80 0.49 0.17
C ASP A 51 -25.89 1.70 -0.78
N LYS A 52 -25.07 2.74 -0.57
CA LYS A 52 -24.95 3.83 -1.56
C LYS A 52 -24.33 3.33 -2.85
N LEU A 53 -23.23 2.56 -2.76
CA LEU A 53 -22.55 1.99 -3.92
C LEU A 53 -23.44 1.03 -4.71
N LYS A 54 -24.29 0.23 -4.05
CA LYS A 54 -25.30 -0.62 -4.70
C LYS A 54 -26.27 0.13 -5.62
N ASN A 55 -26.53 1.39 -5.32
CA ASN A 55 -27.45 2.22 -6.10
C ASN A 55 -26.75 2.97 -7.25
N ASP A 56 -25.43 2.84 -7.38
CA ASP A 56 -24.68 3.40 -8.48
C ASP A 56 -25.06 2.70 -9.80
N PRO A 57 -25.34 3.43 -10.90
CA PRO A 57 -25.74 2.83 -12.18
C PRO A 57 -24.65 1.94 -12.81
N HIS A 58 -23.38 2.09 -12.40
CA HIS A 58 -22.26 1.28 -12.82
C HIS A 58 -22.05 0.06 -11.91
N CYS A 59 -22.72 -0.01 -10.76
CA CYS A 59 -22.69 -1.19 -9.90
C CYS A 59 -23.35 -2.38 -10.60
N VAL A 60 -22.59 -3.46 -10.73
CA VAL A 60 -23.03 -4.73 -11.30
C VAL A 60 -23.52 -5.65 -10.20
N ALA A 61 -22.76 -5.77 -9.11
CA ALA A 61 -23.10 -6.58 -7.96
C ALA A 61 -22.37 -6.06 -6.72
N ALA A 62 -22.94 -6.27 -5.53
CA ALA A 62 -22.28 -5.95 -4.28
C ALA A 62 -22.61 -6.98 -3.21
N TYR A 63 -21.63 -7.27 -2.36
CA TYR A 63 -21.67 -8.34 -1.38
C TYR A 63 -21.09 -7.88 -0.05
N GLY A 64 -21.43 -8.61 1.02
CA GLY A 64 -20.91 -8.36 2.36
C GLY A 64 -21.50 -7.14 3.05
N SER A 65 -20.80 -6.66 4.07
CA SER A 65 -21.17 -5.49 4.87
C SER A 65 -19.94 -4.75 5.40
N ILE A 66 -20.04 -3.44 5.53
CA ILE A 66 -18.97 -2.62 6.13
C ILE A 66 -19.21 -2.56 7.64
N PRO A 67 -18.20 -2.87 8.48
CA PRO A 67 -18.33 -2.73 9.93
C PRO A 67 -18.60 -1.28 10.36
N ALA A 68 -19.14 -1.11 11.57
CA ALA A 68 -19.27 0.23 12.15
C ALA A 68 -17.92 0.66 12.77
N PHE A 69 -17.49 1.88 12.44
CA PHE A 69 -16.27 2.49 12.95
C PHE A 69 -16.58 3.77 13.70
N THR A 70 -15.83 4.04 14.76
CA THR A 70 -15.97 5.23 15.60
C THR A 70 -14.89 6.27 15.33
N THR A 71 -13.75 5.85 14.78
CA THR A 71 -12.61 6.74 14.50
C THR A 71 -12.07 6.55 13.09
N SER A 72 -11.37 7.56 12.56
CA SER A 72 -10.69 7.47 11.27
C SER A 72 -9.52 6.47 11.30
N GLU A 73 -8.86 6.30 12.46
CA GLU A 73 -7.79 5.31 12.62
C GLU A 73 -8.31 3.88 12.43
N GLU A 74 -9.47 3.53 13.01
CA GLU A 74 -10.11 2.24 12.77
C GLU A 74 -10.46 2.01 11.29
N ARG A 75 -10.82 3.08 10.57
CA ARG A 75 -11.08 3.02 9.11
C ARG A 75 -9.81 2.81 8.30
N TYR A 76 -8.69 3.43 8.67
CA TYR A 76 -7.40 3.16 8.02
C TYR A 76 -6.95 1.71 8.25
N GLN A 77 -7.06 1.22 9.49
CA GLN A 77 -6.77 -0.19 9.80
C GLN A 77 -7.69 -1.15 9.06
N TRP A 78 -8.94 -0.75 8.81
CA TRP A 78 -9.85 -1.51 7.97
C TRP A 78 -9.40 -1.56 6.51
N ILE A 79 -9.00 -0.43 5.92
CA ILE A 79 -8.43 -0.40 4.55
C ILE A 79 -7.21 -1.32 4.46
N ASP A 80 -6.30 -1.28 5.44
CA ASP A 80 -5.14 -2.18 5.50
C ASP A 80 -5.57 -3.65 5.58
N THR A 81 -6.63 -3.94 6.35
CA THR A 81 -7.20 -5.29 6.44
C THR A 81 -7.71 -5.77 5.08
N LEU A 82 -8.43 -4.92 4.34
CA LEU A 82 -8.89 -5.24 2.98
C LEU A 82 -7.71 -5.46 2.02
N GLY A 83 -6.65 -4.66 2.13
CA GLY A 83 -5.43 -4.82 1.35
C GLY A 83 -4.77 -6.18 1.61
N ASN A 84 -4.63 -6.56 2.88
CA ASN A 84 -4.12 -7.87 3.27
C ASN A 84 -4.97 -9.03 2.74
N ILE A 85 -6.29 -8.87 2.61
CA ILE A 85 -7.16 -9.89 2.01
C ILE A 85 -6.80 -10.08 0.52
N LEU A 86 -6.65 -9.00 -0.23
CA LEU A 86 -6.26 -9.05 -1.63
C LEU A 86 -4.85 -9.62 -1.83
N ASP A 87 -3.88 -9.21 -1.00
CA ASP A 87 -2.51 -9.76 -1.04
C ASP A 87 -2.49 -11.27 -0.79
N ASN A 88 -3.30 -11.74 0.17
CA ASN A 88 -3.44 -13.16 0.46
C ASN A 88 -4.18 -13.93 -0.65
N LEU A 89 -5.11 -13.29 -1.35
CA LEU A 89 -5.77 -13.85 -2.53
C LEU A 89 -4.78 -14.00 -3.68
N TYR A 90 -4.11 -12.90 -4.06
CA TYR A 90 -3.21 -12.81 -5.21
C TYR A 90 -1.77 -13.26 -4.91
N ASN A 91 -1.63 -14.27 -4.07
CA ASN A 91 -0.34 -14.93 -3.88
C ASN A 91 0.12 -15.63 -5.18
N ALA A 92 1.39 -16.05 -5.19
CA ALA A 92 2.00 -16.68 -6.35
C ALA A 92 1.26 -17.94 -6.85
N ASN A 93 0.60 -18.70 -5.97
CA ASN A 93 -0.13 -19.89 -6.38
C ASN A 93 -1.40 -19.53 -7.15
N PHE A 94 -2.14 -18.52 -6.67
CA PHE A 94 -3.35 -18.05 -7.33
C PHE A 94 -3.04 -17.48 -8.73
N MET A 95 -1.94 -16.72 -8.86
CA MET A 95 -1.51 -16.14 -10.13
C MET A 95 -0.98 -17.17 -11.15
N GLN A 96 -0.40 -18.28 -10.70
CA GLN A 96 0.15 -19.32 -11.58
C GLN A 96 -0.89 -20.35 -12.04
N ASP A 97 -1.97 -20.50 -11.28
CA ASP A 97 -3.05 -21.42 -11.62
C ASP A 97 -3.84 -20.91 -12.83
N GLN A 98 -3.72 -21.65 -13.93
CA GLN A 98 -4.37 -21.31 -15.20
C GLN A 98 -5.89 -21.33 -15.11
N GLU A 99 -6.48 -22.07 -14.15
CA GLU A 99 -7.93 -22.07 -13.95
C GLU A 99 -8.43 -20.70 -13.49
N ASN A 100 -7.59 -19.89 -12.83
CA ASN A 100 -7.95 -18.54 -12.38
C ASN A 100 -7.94 -17.49 -13.51
N LEU A 101 -7.36 -17.80 -14.67
CA LEU A 101 -7.39 -16.89 -15.82
C LEU A 101 -8.82 -16.60 -16.29
N LYS A 102 -9.77 -17.53 -16.06
CA LYS A 102 -11.19 -17.35 -16.41
C LYS A 102 -11.84 -16.12 -15.77
N TYR A 103 -11.25 -15.56 -14.71
CA TYR A 103 -11.77 -14.37 -14.05
C TYR A 103 -11.30 -13.07 -14.71
N PHE A 104 -10.07 -13.06 -15.25
CA PHE A 104 -9.38 -11.83 -15.66
C PHE A 104 -9.38 -11.61 -17.17
N ASP A 105 -9.42 -10.34 -17.58
CA ASP A 105 -9.25 -9.93 -18.97
C ASP A 105 -7.93 -10.49 -19.56
N PRO A 106 -7.92 -11.05 -20.78
CA PRO A 106 -9.01 -11.07 -21.77
C PRO A 106 -9.95 -12.29 -21.69
N PHE A 107 -9.73 -13.23 -20.77
CA PHE A 107 -10.49 -14.49 -20.70
C PHE A 107 -11.74 -14.39 -19.83
N GLY A 108 -11.76 -13.42 -18.91
CA GLY A 108 -12.84 -13.14 -17.98
C GLY A 108 -13.20 -11.65 -17.91
N PRO A 109 -14.23 -11.31 -17.12
CA PRO A 109 -14.77 -9.95 -17.09
C PRO A 109 -13.98 -8.97 -16.19
N ILE A 110 -13.15 -9.45 -15.27
CA ILE A 110 -12.45 -8.61 -14.29
C ILE A 110 -11.21 -7.98 -14.93
N LYS A 111 -11.14 -6.66 -14.90
CA LYS A 111 -10.00 -5.89 -15.41
C LYS A 111 -8.99 -5.61 -14.30
N THR A 112 -9.47 -5.11 -13.18
CA THR A 112 -8.64 -4.71 -12.02
C THR A 112 -9.38 -4.93 -10.72
N SER A 113 -8.63 -4.95 -9.63
CA SER A 113 -9.14 -4.99 -8.27
C SER A 113 -8.31 -4.10 -7.38
N GLY A 114 -8.94 -3.53 -6.36
CA GLY A 114 -8.26 -2.66 -5.41
C GLY A 114 -9.11 -2.40 -4.17
N VAL A 115 -8.52 -1.69 -3.22
CA VAL A 115 -9.23 -1.19 -2.04
C VAL A 115 -9.54 0.28 -2.27
N SER A 116 -10.81 0.65 -2.15
CA SER A 116 -11.22 2.06 -2.26
C SER A 116 -11.16 2.76 -0.90
N PHE A 117 -11.09 4.09 -0.92
CA PHE A 117 -11.19 4.90 0.29
C PHE A 117 -12.58 4.86 0.95
N ASP A 118 -13.57 4.24 0.29
CA ASP A 118 -14.90 3.98 0.83
C ASP A 118 -14.96 2.71 1.70
N GLY A 119 -13.82 2.06 1.95
CA GLY A 119 -13.73 0.92 2.85
C GLY A 119 -14.29 -0.37 2.27
N VAL A 120 -14.20 -0.52 0.95
CA VAL A 120 -14.64 -1.71 0.20
C VAL A 120 -13.53 -2.21 -0.73
N ILE A 121 -13.59 -3.49 -1.07
CA ILE A 121 -12.84 -4.02 -2.21
C ILE A 121 -13.65 -3.70 -3.47
N GLU A 122 -13.06 -2.92 -4.37
CA GLU A 122 -13.64 -2.61 -5.67
C GLU A 122 -13.04 -3.51 -6.74
N ILE A 123 -13.90 -4.16 -7.51
CA ILE A 123 -13.54 -4.99 -8.65
C ILE A 123 -14.07 -4.33 -9.92
N SER A 124 -13.16 -3.83 -10.75
CA SER A 124 -13.54 -3.19 -12.01
C SER A 124 -13.78 -4.25 -13.08
N ILE A 125 -14.96 -4.19 -13.70
CA ILE A 125 -15.40 -5.06 -14.77
C ILE A 125 -15.26 -4.32 -16.09
N ASN A 126 -14.68 -4.99 -17.09
CA ASN A 126 -14.60 -4.46 -18.45
C ASN A 126 -16.01 -4.17 -19.00
N ASN A 127 -16.24 -2.93 -19.46
CA ASN A 127 -17.53 -2.44 -19.95
C ASN A 127 -18.09 -3.27 -21.12
N SER A 128 -17.20 -3.85 -21.93
CA SER A 128 -17.58 -4.67 -23.09
C SER A 128 -17.92 -6.12 -22.73
N SER A 129 -17.60 -6.58 -21.52
CA SER A 129 -17.78 -7.96 -21.11
C SER A 129 -19.22 -8.29 -20.75
N LYS A 130 -19.75 -9.39 -21.30
CA LYS A 130 -20.99 -9.98 -20.81
C LYS A 130 -20.72 -10.55 -19.42
N VAL A 131 -21.35 -9.96 -18.40
CA VAL A 131 -21.19 -10.41 -17.02
C VAL A 131 -22.02 -11.67 -16.78
N ASP A 132 -21.36 -12.72 -16.29
CA ASP A 132 -22.00 -13.93 -15.79
C ASP A 132 -22.04 -13.87 -14.26
N MET A 133 -23.23 -13.68 -13.68
CA MET A 133 -23.38 -13.49 -12.22
C MET A 133 -22.81 -14.66 -11.39
N PRO A 134 -23.05 -15.95 -11.75
CA PRO A 134 -22.38 -17.08 -11.11
C PRO A 134 -20.84 -16.99 -11.05
N LEU A 135 -20.20 -16.41 -12.07
CA LEU A 135 -18.75 -16.22 -12.06
C LEU A 135 -18.33 -15.15 -11.03
N LEU A 136 -19.12 -14.08 -10.89
CA LEU A 136 -18.88 -13.06 -9.86
C LEU A 136 -19.13 -13.62 -8.45
N ASP A 137 -20.17 -14.44 -8.28
CA ASP A 137 -20.45 -15.13 -7.02
C ASP A 137 -19.31 -16.08 -6.62
N GLU A 138 -18.75 -16.82 -7.59
CA GLU A 138 -17.58 -17.66 -7.40
C GLU A 138 -16.36 -16.82 -6.98
N PHE A 139 -16.11 -15.71 -7.66
CA PHE A 139 -14.99 -14.83 -7.34
C PHE A 139 -15.13 -14.17 -5.96
N TYR A 140 -16.34 -13.72 -5.60
CA TYR A 140 -16.64 -13.22 -4.27
C TYR A 140 -16.35 -14.27 -3.19
N GLN A 141 -16.75 -15.53 -3.40
CA GLN A 141 -16.46 -16.61 -2.46
C GLN A 141 -14.95 -16.85 -2.27
N LEU A 142 -14.13 -16.65 -3.30
CA LEU A 142 -12.68 -16.71 -3.16
C LEU A 142 -12.16 -15.61 -2.23
N ILE A 143 -12.63 -14.38 -2.39
CA ILE A 143 -12.28 -13.24 -1.53
C ILE A 143 -12.75 -13.52 -0.08
N ASP A 144 -14.01 -13.91 0.11
CA ASP A 144 -14.59 -14.15 1.43
C ASP A 144 -13.95 -15.35 2.15
N THR A 145 -13.50 -16.37 1.40
CA THR A 145 -12.70 -17.47 1.96
C THR A 145 -11.35 -16.97 2.48
N LYS A 146 -10.69 -16.05 1.77
CA LYS A 146 -9.43 -15.44 2.23
C LYS A 146 -9.65 -14.52 3.43
N ALA A 147 -10.70 -13.70 3.41
CA ALA A 147 -11.13 -12.89 4.54
C ALA A 147 -11.38 -13.75 5.79
N SER A 148 -12.12 -14.85 5.62
CA SER A 148 -12.45 -15.79 6.70
C SER A 148 -11.21 -16.41 7.34
N SER A 149 -10.15 -16.63 6.57
CA SER A 149 -8.90 -17.20 7.07
C SER A 149 -8.15 -16.28 8.06
N ILE A 150 -8.41 -14.96 8.01
CA ILE A 150 -7.87 -13.96 8.94
C ILE A 150 -8.93 -13.45 9.93
N GLY A 151 -10.10 -14.10 9.99
CA GLY A 151 -11.16 -13.79 10.95
C GLY A 151 -12.15 -12.70 10.52
N VAL A 152 -12.08 -12.22 9.28
CA VAL A 152 -13.04 -11.28 8.69
C VAL A 152 -14.16 -12.07 8.01
N LYS A 153 -15.41 -11.69 8.21
CA LYS A 153 -16.58 -12.32 7.57
C LYS A 153 -17.38 -11.27 6.83
N GLU A 154 -18.11 -11.70 5.79
CA GLU A 154 -18.97 -10.81 5.01
C GLU A 154 -18.20 -9.61 4.47
N VAL A 155 -17.01 -9.88 3.91
CA VAL A 155 -16.13 -8.83 3.39
C VAL A 155 -16.87 -7.97 2.35
N PRO A 156 -16.84 -6.63 2.46
CA PRO A 156 -17.57 -5.77 1.54
C PRO A 156 -16.84 -5.71 0.20
N VAL A 157 -17.51 -6.17 -0.86
CA VAL A 157 -17.00 -6.18 -2.22
C VAL A 157 -18.03 -5.55 -3.15
N VAL A 158 -17.60 -4.66 -4.02
CA VAL A 158 -18.42 -4.08 -5.08
C VAL A 158 -17.80 -4.36 -6.44
N PHE A 159 -18.62 -4.81 -7.38
CA PHE A 159 -18.26 -5.01 -8.77
C PHE A 159 -18.79 -3.84 -9.57
N MET A 160 -17.89 -3.02 -10.12
CA MET A 160 -18.21 -1.78 -10.82
C MET A 160 -17.85 -1.92 -12.28
N ARG A 161 -18.73 -1.50 -13.19
CA ARG A 161 -18.40 -1.41 -14.60
C ARG A 161 -17.50 -0.19 -14.81
N GLU A 162 -16.37 -0.40 -15.47
CA GLU A 162 -15.48 0.70 -15.81
C GLU A 162 -16.16 1.62 -16.83
N ASP A 163 -16.18 2.92 -16.54
CA ASP A 163 -16.50 3.90 -17.55
C ASP A 163 -15.31 4.02 -18.49
N ASN A 164 -15.57 3.90 -19.79
CA ASN A 164 -14.60 4.26 -20.81
C ASN A 164 -14.46 5.78 -20.81
N LEU A 165 -13.89 6.36 -19.75
CA LEU A 165 -13.38 7.71 -19.82
C LEU A 165 -12.18 7.65 -20.78
N PRO A 166 -12.23 8.29 -21.95
CA PRO A 166 -11.07 8.37 -22.81
C PRO A 166 -9.95 9.02 -22.01
N LEU A 167 -8.85 8.29 -21.79
CA LEU A 167 -7.67 8.77 -21.07
C LEU A 167 -7.07 10.04 -21.70
N ASP A 168 -7.45 10.35 -22.95
CA ASP A 168 -6.98 11.49 -23.72
C ASP A 168 -7.64 12.84 -23.34
N ASP A 169 -8.76 12.84 -22.61
CA ASP A 169 -9.47 14.08 -22.23
C ASP A 169 -9.12 14.58 -20.80
N LEU A 170 -8.07 14.02 -20.18
CA LEU A 170 -7.48 14.63 -18.98
C LEU A 170 -6.69 15.88 -19.39
N GLU A 171 -7.41 16.97 -19.66
CA GLU A 171 -6.80 18.30 -19.63
C GLU A 171 -6.16 18.47 -18.24
N PRO A 172 -4.84 18.77 -18.15
CA PRO A 172 -4.23 19.03 -16.86
C PRO A 172 -4.97 20.22 -16.24
N LEU A 173 -5.56 20.00 -15.07
CA LEU A 173 -6.21 21.03 -14.27
C LEU A 173 -5.23 22.19 -14.13
N SER A 174 -5.44 23.25 -14.90
CA SER A 174 -4.63 24.45 -14.81
C SER A 174 -4.94 25.09 -13.46
N SER A 175 -4.09 24.87 -12.48
CA SER A 175 -3.94 25.76 -11.35
C SER A 175 -3.68 27.15 -11.93
N THR A 176 -4.69 28.03 -11.82
CA THR A 176 -4.58 29.42 -12.22
C THR A 176 -3.65 30.10 -11.24
N GLU A 177 -2.37 30.15 -11.56
CA GLU A 177 -1.44 31.10 -10.98
C GLU A 177 -1.18 32.18 -12.03
N ASN A 178 -1.82 33.33 -11.80
CA ASN A 178 -1.43 34.58 -12.42
C ASN A 178 -0.01 34.88 -11.97
N ASP A 179 0.93 35.04 -12.91
CA ASP A 179 1.89 36.12 -12.82
C ASP A 179 2.51 36.42 -14.18
N GLU A 180 2.39 37.68 -14.55
CA GLU A 180 2.96 38.30 -15.74
C GLU A 180 4.49 38.33 -15.61
N ASN A 181 5.21 37.79 -16.60
CA ASN A 181 6.21 38.59 -17.31
C ASN A 181 6.76 37.89 -18.56
N SER A 182 6.77 38.65 -19.64
CA SER A 182 7.32 38.29 -20.94
C SER A 182 8.84 38.10 -20.88
N VAL A 183 9.39 37.29 -21.77
CA VAL A 183 10.41 37.72 -22.75
C VAL A 183 10.54 36.62 -23.83
N ASN A 184 10.64 37.10 -25.06
CA ASN A 184 10.89 36.38 -26.30
C ASN A 184 12.15 35.48 -26.22
N ASP A 185 12.20 34.36 -26.92
CA ASP A 185 12.84 34.37 -28.23
C ASP A 185 12.42 33.20 -29.12
N SER A 186 12.18 33.55 -30.38
CA SER A 186 12.02 32.63 -31.50
C SER A 186 13.37 32.01 -31.88
N ILE A 187 13.37 30.80 -32.46
CA ILE A 187 13.87 30.52 -33.83
C ILE A 187 14.08 29.01 -34.11
N SER A 188 13.52 28.64 -35.26
CA SER A 188 13.84 27.58 -36.24
C SER A 188 13.80 26.09 -35.88
N ASN A 189 12.87 25.42 -36.56
CA ASN A 189 13.01 24.05 -37.06
C ASN A 189 14.17 23.94 -38.06
N ILE A 190 15.06 22.96 -37.86
CA ILE A 190 15.91 22.38 -38.91
C ILE A 190 15.94 20.86 -38.72
N ASN A 191 15.48 20.14 -39.73
CA ASN A 191 15.73 18.71 -39.94
C ASN A 191 17.19 18.53 -40.39
N ASP A 192 17.90 17.52 -39.87
CA ASP A 192 18.47 16.42 -40.69
C ASP A 192 19.56 15.59 -39.97
N SER A 193 19.44 14.28 -40.22
CA SER A 193 20.49 13.30 -40.52
C SER A 193 21.40 12.73 -39.42
N ASN A 194 21.48 11.39 -39.48
CA ASN A 194 22.42 10.46 -38.88
C ASN A 194 23.90 10.89 -38.95
N GLU A 195 24.67 10.75 -37.87
CA GLU A 195 25.71 9.70 -37.76
C GLU A 195 26.37 9.64 -36.36
N ASN A 196 26.83 8.44 -36.02
CA ASN A 196 27.46 8.01 -34.77
C ASN A 196 28.60 8.90 -34.23
N LYS A 197 28.66 9.08 -32.91
CA LYS A 197 29.91 8.97 -32.12
C LYS A 197 29.66 8.82 -30.62
N SER A 198 30.24 7.74 -30.09
CA SER A 198 30.43 7.43 -28.68
C SER A 198 31.02 8.61 -27.88
N SER A 199 30.36 9.01 -26.80
CA SER A 199 31.05 9.55 -25.63
C SER A 199 30.22 9.42 -24.34
N LYS A 200 30.83 8.71 -23.38
CA LYS A 200 30.78 8.97 -21.93
C LYS A 200 29.42 8.89 -21.23
N VAL A 201 29.05 7.68 -20.84
CA VAL A 201 28.12 7.46 -19.72
C VAL A 201 28.82 7.82 -18.41
N ASN A 202 28.23 8.71 -17.63
CA ASN A 202 28.59 9.00 -16.25
C ASN A 202 28.04 7.88 -15.36
N SER A 203 28.94 7.02 -14.89
CA SER A 203 28.67 5.98 -13.91
C SER A 203 28.02 6.56 -12.65
N THR A 204 26.81 6.08 -12.33
CA THR A 204 26.23 6.22 -10.99
C THR A 204 26.90 5.19 -10.05
N PRO A 205 27.20 5.55 -8.79
CA PRO A 205 27.97 4.69 -7.88
C PRO A 205 27.15 3.45 -7.50
N GLY A 206 27.72 2.27 -7.76
CA GLY A 206 27.19 0.99 -7.28
C GLY A 206 27.42 0.84 -5.78
N PHE A 207 26.42 0.29 -5.09
CA PHE A 207 26.51 -0.08 -3.68
C PHE A 207 27.66 -1.07 -3.47
N GLU A 208 28.60 -0.66 -2.63
CA GLU A 208 29.73 -1.45 -2.20
C GLU A 208 29.25 -2.69 -1.44
N LEU A 209 29.66 -3.87 -1.92
CA LEU A 209 29.56 -5.15 -1.25
C LEU A 209 30.31 -5.11 0.09
N LEU A 210 29.61 -4.74 1.16
CA LEU A 210 30.05 -4.94 2.54
C LEU A 210 29.16 -6.01 3.18
N GLY A 211 29.70 -7.21 3.35
CA GLY A 211 28.96 -8.32 3.98
C GLY A 211 29.73 -9.63 4.00
N SER A 212 30.89 -9.60 4.64
CA SER A 212 31.78 -10.72 4.97
C SER A 212 31.14 -12.10 5.11
N LEU A 213 31.68 -13.05 4.37
CA LEU A 213 31.65 -14.49 4.61
C LEU A 213 32.26 -14.80 6.00
N VAL A 214 31.42 -15.09 7.00
CA VAL A 214 31.86 -15.64 8.30
C VAL A 214 31.32 -17.05 8.47
N CYS A 215 32.23 -18.00 8.24
CA CYS A 215 32.37 -19.36 8.73
C CYS A 215 31.15 -20.14 9.26
N LEU A 216 30.79 -21.22 8.54
CA LEU A 216 30.19 -22.42 9.11
C LEU A 216 31.13 -22.99 10.20
N TYR A 217 30.71 -22.96 11.47
CA TYR A 217 31.18 -23.92 12.47
C TYR A 217 30.15 -24.11 13.58
N GLY A 218 29.18 -24.99 13.33
CA GLY A 218 28.24 -25.50 14.33
C GLY A 218 28.51 -26.98 14.60
N GLY A 219 29.46 -27.25 15.50
CA GLY A 219 29.89 -28.59 15.87
C GLY A 219 28.78 -29.43 16.52
N TRP A 220 28.60 -30.62 15.98
CA TRP A 220 27.75 -31.71 16.48
C TRP A 220 28.24 -32.16 17.85
N LYS A 221 27.48 -31.85 18.91
CA LYS A 221 27.79 -32.26 20.28
C LYS A 221 27.50 -33.75 20.45
N LEU A 222 28.58 -34.53 20.56
CA LEU A 222 28.60 -35.95 20.89
C LEU A 222 27.85 -36.25 22.19
N ARG A 223 26.83 -37.12 22.08
CA ARG A 223 26.33 -37.95 23.18
C ARG A 223 27.44 -38.91 23.62
N LYS A 224 27.72 -39.01 24.92
CA LYS A 224 28.33 -40.21 25.49
C LYS A 224 27.36 -40.88 26.46
N LYS A 225 27.42 -42.20 26.39
CA LYS A 225 26.78 -43.23 27.19
C LYS A 225 27.61 -43.48 28.44
#